data_AF-A0A956EZR0-F1
#
_entry.id   AF-A0A956EZR0-F1
#
_cell.length_a   1.000
_cell.length_b   1.000
_cell.length_c   1.000
_cell.angle_alpha   90.00
_cell.angle_beta   90.00
_cell.angle_gamma   90.00
#
_symmetry.space_group_name_H-M   'P 1'
#
loop_
_entity.id
_entity.type
_entity.pdbx_description
1 polymer ?
#
loop_
_entity_poly.entity_id
_entity_poly.type
_entity_poly.pdbx_seq_one_letter_code
_entity_poly.pdbx_strand_id
1 'polypeptide(L)'
;VLGGIRERNVPHVDAHPYRQLDDGKLKPEELAAFFERYAVGFVIESGFRSPIEGQAKLIEPVEIVQGYRIYRVRAEPSYFLRGTGRVSAQRLNFIQVENAMPDAEGDVTLRFHYMESLGCRPECQVEREEVAGDRVGFIRVKAPPAKFEIFNVY
;
A
#
# COMPACT_ATOMS: atom_id res chain seq x y z
N VAL A 1 -0.41 7.58 -1.48
CA VAL A 1 0.65 8.29 -0.73
C VAL A 1 0.70 7.67 0.65
N LEU A 2 1.89 7.28 1.10
CA LEU A 2 2.12 6.73 2.43
C LEU A 2 3.05 7.69 3.18
N GLY A 3 2.82 7.91 4.47
CA GLY A 3 3.67 8.77 5.31
C GLY A 3 3.35 10.27 5.29
N GLY A 4 4.10 11.02 6.12
CA GLY A 4 3.95 12.49 6.33
C GLY A 4 3.00 12.90 7.45
N ILE A 5 2.35 11.95 8.13
CA ILE A 5 1.36 12.22 9.17
C ILE A 5 2.08 12.64 10.46
N ARG A 6 1.97 13.92 10.83
CA ARG A 6 2.52 14.45 12.10
C ARG A 6 1.75 13.89 13.29
N GLU A 7 0.48 13.55 13.11
CA GLU A 7 -0.40 13.00 14.14
C GLU A 7 0.08 11.60 14.55
N ARG A 8 0.54 11.52 15.80
CA ARG A 8 1.26 10.35 16.29
C ARG A 8 0.39 9.16 16.66
N ASN A 9 -0.93 9.34 16.72
CA ASN A 9 -1.88 8.43 17.40
C ASN A 9 -3.03 7.96 16.49
N VAL A 10 -2.82 7.84 15.18
CA VAL A 10 -3.83 7.24 14.28
C VAL A 10 -3.51 5.77 14.00
N PRO A 11 -4.51 4.88 13.84
CA PRO A 11 -4.29 3.47 13.51
C PRO A 11 -3.40 3.26 12.27
N HIS A 12 -3.48 4.16 11.29
CA HIS A 12 -2.72 4.13 10.03
C HIS A 12 -1.22 4.44 10.17
N VAL A 13 -0.73 4.65 11.38
CA VAL A 13 0.67 5.04 11.60
C VAL A 13 1.66 3.92 11.31
N ASP A 14 1.19 2.68 11.18
CA ASP A 14 2.03 1.55 10.76
C ASP A 14 2.52 1.71 9.32
N ALA A 15 1.77 2.40 8.46
CA ALA A 15 2.19 2.81 7.11
C ALA A 15 3.17 4.02 7.11
N HIS A 16 3.86 4.26 8.22
CA HIS A 16 4.94 5.24 8.33
C HIS A 16 6.28 4.51 8.44
N PRO A 17 7.11 4.48 7.39
CA PRO A 17 8.32 3.65 7.38
C PRO A 17 9.21 3.97 8.58
N TYR A 18 9.55 5.24 8.83
CA TYR A 18 10.50 5.62 9.88
C TYR A 18 10.05 5.37 11.33
N ARG A 19 8.85 4.82 11.55
CA ARG A 19 8.43 4.35 12.88
C ARG A 19 8.72 2.88 13.10
N GLN A 20 8.66 2.09 12.04
CA GLN A 20 8.90 0.65 12.10
C GLN A 20 10.40 0.32 12.05
N LEU A 21 11.25 1.34 11.87
CA LEU A 21 12.66 1.19 11.60
C LEU A 21 13.45 1.74 12.79
N ASP A 22 14.08 0.81 13.51
CA ASP A 22 14.77 1.00 14.79
C ASP A 22 15.83 2.12 14.72
N ASP A 23 15.74 3.13 15.59
CA ASP A 23 16.75 4.18 15.86
C ASP A 23 17.61 4.67 14.66
N GLY A 24 17.01 4.79 13.47
CA GLY A 24 17.68 5.27 12.26
C GLY A 24 18.51 4.23 11.50
N LYS A 25 18.41 2.93 11.83
CA LYS A 25 19.01 1.83 11.07
C LYS A 25 17.93 1.02 10.36
N LEU A 26 17.71 1.40 9.10
CA LEU A 26 16.95 0.62 8.14
C LEU A 26 17.71 -0.64 7.73
N LYS A 27 17.30 -1.81 8.22
CA LYS A 27 17.81 -3.05 7.64
C LYS A 27 17.19 -3.23 6.23
N PRO A 28 17.99 -3.61 5.22
CA PRO A 28 17.49 -3.79 3.86
C PRO A 28 16.28 -4.73 3.77
N GLU A 29 16.28 -5.82 4.53
CA GLU A 29 15.21 -6.81 4.54
C GLU A 29 13.89 -6.26 5.10
N GLU A 30 13.96 -5.45 6.15
CA GLU A 30 12.78 -4.80 6.77
C GLU A 30 12.19 -3.76 5.81
N LEU A 31 13.05 -3.00 5.13
CA LEU A 31 12.62 -2.03 4.12
C LEU A 31 12.00 -2.72 2.90
N ALA A 32 12.59 -3.81 2.42
CA ALA A 32 12.04 -4.58 1.31
C ALA A 32 10.66 -5.14 1.65
N ALA A 33 10.51 -5.73 2.84
CA ALA A 33 9.23 -6.22 3.34
C ALA A 33 8.20 -5.09 3.47
N PHE A 34 8.62 -3.89 3.90
CA PHE A 34 7.76 -2.71 3.96
C PHE A 34 7.27 -2.30 2.57
N PHE A 35 8.18 -2.21 1.58
CA PHE A 35 7.81 -1.86 0.20
C PHE A 35 6.82 -2.84 -0.40
N GLU A 36 7.02 -4.13 -0.18
CA GLU A 36 6.10 -5.16 -0.63
C GLU A 36 4.75 -5.07 0.09
N ARG A 37 4.75 -4.97 1.42
CA ARG A 37 3.53 -4.93 2.23
C ARG A 37 2.59 -3.82 1.79
N TYR A 38 3.11 -2.64 1.47
CA TYR A 38 2.32 -1.47 1.12
C TYR A 38 2.30 -1.13 -0.38
N ALA A 39 2.74 -2.05 -1.25
CA ALA A 39 2.80 -1.83 -2.70
C ALA A 39 3.52 -0.52 -3.08
N VAL A 40 4.66 -0.24 -2.44
CA VAL A 40 5.42 1.00 -2.65
C VAL A 40 6.16 0.93 -3.98
N GLY A 41 5.75 1.75 -4.96
CA GLY A 41 6.47 1.90 -6.23
C GLY A 41 7.49 3.04 -6.27
N PHE A 42 7.30 4.06 -5.43
CA PHE A 42 8.15 5.24 -5.40
C PHE A 42 8.37 5.71 -3.97
N VAL A 43 9.56 6.24 -3.71
CA VAL A 43 9.91 6.93 -2.47
C VAL A 43 10.32 8.35 -2.79
N ILE A 44 9.75 9.32 -2.07
CA ILE A 44 10.02 10.74 -2.25
C ILE A 44 10.47 11.28 -0.90
N GLU A 45 11.69 11.83 -0.86
CA GLU A 45 12.28 12.34 0.38
C GLU A 45 12.80 13.76 0.20
N SER A 46 12.60 14.58 1.22
CA SER A 46 13.19 15.91 1.36
C SER A 46 14.31 15.91 2.40
N GLY A 47 15.28 16.81 2.25
CA GLY A 47 16.35 17.04 3.25
C GLY A 47 17.72 16.52 2.83
N PHE A 48 18.75 16.82 3.63
CA PHE A 48 20.16 16.62 3.28
C PHE A 48 20.69 15.19 3.44
N ARG A 49 20.02 14.34 4.22
CA ARG A 49 20.39 12.93 4.42
C ARG A 49 19.16 12.07 4.25
N SER A 50 19.23 11.12 3.33
CA SER A 50 18.18 10.12 3.17
C SER A 50 18.64 8.84 3.87
N PRO A 51 17.85 8.28 4.80
CA PRO A 51 18.22 7.03 5.45
C PRO A 51 18.01 5.80 4.53
N ILE A 52 17.39 5.97 3.36
CA ILE A 52 17.35 4.95 2.30
C ILE A 52 18.53 5.09 1.31
N GLU A 53 19.29 6.18 1.40
CA GLU A 53 20.48 6.44 0.60
C GLU A 53 21.55 5.39 0.94
N GLY A 54 21.82 4.49 -0.01
CA GLY A 54 22.64 3.29 0.19
C GLY A 54 21.92 1.97 -0.07
N GLN A 55 20.59 1.99 -0.17
CA GLN A 55 19.77 0.80 -0.48
C GLN A 55 19.67 0.55 -2.00
N ALA A 56 20.77 0.67 -2.74
CA ALA A 56 20.80 0.60 -4.21
C ALA A 56 20.25 -0.71 -4.81
N LYS A 57 20.18 -1.78 -4.00
CA LYS A 57 19.56 -3.06 -4.37
C LYS A 57 18.03 -3.02 -4.36
N LEU A 58 17.42 -2.09 -3.62
CA LEU A 58 15.97 -1.97 -3.45
C LEU A 58 15.39 -0.82 -4.25
N ILE A 59 16.17 0.24 -4.46
CA ILE A 59 15.72 1.47 -5.10
C ILE A 59 16.69 1.94 -6.18
N GLU A 60 16.16 2.69 -7.13
CA GLU A 60 16.92 3.41 -8.14
C GLU A 60 16.56 4.90 -8.15
N PRO A 61 17.55 5.80 -8.25
CA PRO A 61 17.27 7.23 -8.36
C PRO A 61 16.57 7.53 -9.68
N VAL A 62 15.55 8.38 -9.63
CA VAL A 62 14.79 8.84 -10.80
C VAL A 62 15.14 10.29 -11.11
N GLU A 63 14.88 11.20 -10.16
CA GLU A 63 15.05 12.64 -10.37
C GLU A 63 15.17 13.39 -9.04
N ILE A 64 15.70 14.61 -9.10
CA ILE A 64 15.65 15.58 -8.00
C ILE A 64 14.83 16.79 -8.45
N VAL A 65 13.72 17.07 -7.77
CA VAL A 65 12.81 18.18 -8.08
C VAL A 65 12.70 19.09 -6.86
N GLN A 66 13.14 20.33 -6.96
CA GLN A 66 13.03 21.33 -5.88
C GLN A 66 13.53 20.85 -4.50
N GLY A 67 14.63 20.09 -4.47
CA GLY A 67 15.19 19.53 -3.23
C GLY A 67 14.52 18.26 -2.71
N TYR A 68 13.56 17.70 -3.46
CA TYR A 68 13.01 16.37 -3.24
C TYR A 68 13.73 15.36 -4.11
N ARG A 69 14.20 14.27 -3.51
CA ARG A 69 14.81 13.14 -4.21
C ARG A 69 13.74 12.07 -4.43
N ILE A 70 13.60 11.66 -5.69
CA ILE A 70 12.62 10.65 -6.11
C ILE A 70 13.39 9.38 -6.44
N TYR A 71 12.98 8.29 -5.81
CA TYR A 71 13.50 6.96 -6.07
C TYR A 71 12.35 6.05 -6.53
N ARG A 72 12.62 5.19 -7.51
CA ARG A 72 11.73 4.10 -7.89
C ARG A 72 12.14 2.83 -7.13
N VAL A 73 11.17 2.10 -6.60
CA VAL A 73 11.41 0.78 -6.02
C VAL A 73 11.62 -0.21 -7.15
N ARG A 74 12.69 -1.01 -7.06
CA ARG A 74 13.06 -1.95 -8.13
C ARG A 74 12.11 -3.12 -8.26
N ALA A 75 11.54 -3.57 -7.16
CA ALA A 75 10.48 -4.58 -7.18
C ALA A 75 9.19 -3.96 -7.72
N GLU A 76 8.55 -4.63 -8.67
CA GLU A 76 7.28 -4.16 -9.22
C GLU A 76 6.19 -4.26 -8.14
N PRO A 77 5.56 -3.14 -7.75
CA PRO A 77 4.52 -3.16 -6.72
C PRO A 77 3.26 -3.85 -7.25
N SER A 78 2.61 -4.64 -6.39
CA SER A 78 1.30 -5.21 -6.68
C SER A 78 0.28 -4.71 -5.67
N TYR A 79 -0.87 -4.21 -6.13
CA TYR A 79 -1.99 -3.91 -5.24
C TYR A 79 -2.71 -5.14 -4.71
N PHE A 80 -2.37 -6.36 -5.16
CA PHE A 80 -3.05 -7.60 -4.79
C PHE A 80 -2.20 -8.42 -3.82
N LEU A 81 -2.62 -8.50 -2.56
CA LEU A 81 -2.03 -9.41 -1.57
C LEU A 81 -2.43 -10.86 -1.87
N ARG A 82 -3.69 -11.09 -2.23
CA ARG A 82 -4.24 -12.39 -2.66
C ARG A 82 -5.18 -12.20 -3.85
N GLY A 83 -5.26 -13.22 -4.70
CA GLY A 83 -5.89 -13.12 -6.01
C GLY A 83 -5.07 -12.26 -6.97
N THR A 84 -5.64 -11.97 -8.14
CA THR A 84 -5.02 -11.11 -9.16
C THR A 84 -6.04 -10.22 -9.84
N GLY A 85 -5.58 -9.28 -10.66
CA GLY A 85 -6.41 -8.41 -11.47
C GLY A 85 -5.69 -7.10 -11.79
N ARG A 86 -6.46 -6.07 -12.11
CA ARG A 86 -5.93 -4.73 -12.38
C ARG A 86 -6.75 -3.67 -11.67
N VAL A 87 -6.10 -2.85 -10.84
CA VAL A 87 -6.68 -1.58 -10.39
C VAL A 87 -6.67 -0.64 -11.59
N SER A 88 -7.85 -0.39 -12.15
CA SER A 88 -8.03 0.39 -13.37
C SER A 88 -8.20 1.89 -13.10
N ALA A 89 -8.73 2.24 -11.93
CA ALA A 89 -8.85 3.62 -11.46
C ALA A 89 -8.72 3.67 -9.94
N GLN A 90 -8.07 4.74 -9.46
CA GLN A 90 -8.00 5.06 -8.04
C GLN A 90 -8.07 6.58 -7.88
N ARG A 91 -8.98 7.04 -7.02
CA ARG A 91 -9.08 8.44 -6.60
C ARG A 91 -9.56 8.49 -5.15
N LEU A 92 -9.72 9.69 -4.60
CA LEU A 92 -10.27 9.83 -3.26
C LEU A 92 -11.64 9.15 -3.17
N ASN A 93 -11.84 8.32 -2.15
CA ASN A 93 -13.05 7.55 -1.86
C ASN A 93 -13.49 6.55 -2.95
N PHE A 94 -12.61 6.15 -3.87
CA PHE A 94 -12.98 5.25 -4.96
C PHE A 94 -11.81 4.43 -5.50
N ILE A 95 -12.04 3.13 -5.69
CA ILE A 95 -11.13 2.17 -6.33
C ILE A 95 -11.96 1.34 -7.33
N GLN A 96 -11.46 1.17 -8.55
CA GLN A 96 -12.07 0.27 -9.54
C GLN A 96 -11.10 -0.85 -9.89
N VAL A 97 -11.59 -2.08 -9.83
CA VAL A 97 -10.85 -3.29 -10.18
C VAL A 97 -11.47 -3.94 -11.41
N GLU A 98 -10.61 -4.40 -12.33
CA GLU A 98 -10.99 -5.13 -13.54
C GLU A 98 -10.18 -6.41 -13.65
N ASN A 99 -10.74 -7.40 -14.35
CA ASN A 99 -10.17 -8.74 -14.54
C ASN A 99 -9.76 -9.39 -13.20
N ALA A 100 -10.57 -9.18 -12.15
CA ALA A 100 -10.35 -9.80 -10.86
C ALA A 100 -10.42 -11.32 -10.97
N MET A 101 -9.39 -11.99 -10.48
CA MET A 101 -9.34 -13.44 -10.31
C MET A 101 -9.17 -13.72 -8.82
N PRO A 102 -10.21 -14.21 -8.14
CA PRO A 102 -10.12 -14.55 -6.73
C PRO A 102 -9.10 -15.66 -6.45
N ASP A 103 -8.62 -15.72 -5.21
CA ASP A 103 -7.77 -16.81 -4.74
C ASP A 103 -8.55 -18.12 -4.52
N ALA A 104 -7.90 -19.12 -3.93
CA ALA A 104 -8.52 -20.42 -3.66
C ALA A 104 -9.71 -20.36 -2.67
N GLU A 105 -9.82 -19.29 -1.87
CA GLU A 105 -10.94 -19.06 -0.93
C GLU A 105 -12.10 -18.31 -1.59
N GLY A 106 -11.95 -17.92 -2.86
CA GLY A 106 -12.95 -17.15 -3.60
C GLY A 106 -12.88 -15.65 -3.31
N ASP A 107 -11.78 -15.14 -2.75
CA ASP A 107 -11.65 -13.74 -2.36
C ASP A 107 -10.54 -13.01 -3.12
N VAL A 108 -10.60 -11.67 -3.10
CA VAL A 108 -9.48 -10.81 -3.51
C VAL A 108 -9.07 -9.97 -2.32
N THR A 109 -7.77 -9.91 -2.00
CA THR A 109 -7.25 -9.00 -0.98
C THR A 109 -6.38 -7.93 -1.61
N LEU A 110 -6.73 -6.66 -1.40
CA LEU A 110 -6.02 -5.51 -1.95
C LEU A 110 -5.19 -4.80 -0.86
N ARG A 111 -3.96 -4.41 -1.18
CA ARG A 111 -3.03 -3.65 -0.30
C ARG A 111 -3.44 -2.17 -0.12
N PHE A 112 -4.69 -1.94 0.24
CA PHE A 112 -5.23 -0.66 0.70
C PHE A 112 -5.76 -0.85 2.10
N HIS A 113 -5.57 0.15 2.96
CA HIS A 113 -6.12 0.09 4.32
C HIS A 113 -7.64 -0.05 4.32
N TYR A 114 -8.12 -1.00 5.12
CA TYR A 114 -9.54 -1.15 5.38
C TYR A 114 -10.10 0.03 6.17
N MET A 115 -11.36 0.38 5.92
CA MET A 115 -12.16 1.29 6.74
C MET A 115 -13.58 0.73 6.84
N GLU A 116 -14.24 0.92 7.99
CA GLU A 116 -15.59 0.41 8.24
C GLU A 116 -16.64 0.99 7.30
N SER A 117 -16.38 2.17 6.74
CA SER A 117 -17.26 2.87 5.83
C SER A 117 -17.09 2.45 4.35
N LEU A 118 -16.30 1.42 4.06
CA LEU A 118 -16.14 0.94 2.69
C LEU A 118 -17.32 0.05 2.28
N GLY A 119 -17.89 0.37 1.12
CA GLY A 119 -18.84 -0.47 0.39
C GLY A 119 -18.23 -1.00 -0.89
N CYS A 120 -18.88 -1.99 -1.49
CA CYS A 120 -18.50 -2.55 -2.78
C CYS A 120 -19.71 -2.77 -3.68
N ARG A 121 -19.51 -2.67 -5.00
CA ARG A 121 -20.52 -3.02 -6.01
C ARG A 121 -19.88 -3.48 -7.33
N PRO A 122 -20.56 -4.28 -8.16
CA PRO A 122 -21.81 -4.97 -7.87
C PRO A 122 -21.57 -6.24 -7.03
N GLU A 123 -22.58 -6.65 -6.27
CA GLU A 123 -22.66 -7.99 -5.63
C GLU A 123 -21.38 -8.44 -4.90
N CYS A 124 -20.80 -7.55 -4.09
CA CYS A 124 -19.58 -7.84 -3.34
C CYS A 124 -19.63 -7.23 -1.95
N GLN A 125 -18.86 -7.82 -1.04
CA GLN A 125 -18.74 -7.37 0.34
C GLN A 125 -17.28 -7.07 0.66
N VAL A 126 -17.05 -5.98 1.38
CA VAL A 126 -15.72 -5.61 1.87
C VAL A 126 -15.58 -6.05 3.33
N GLU A 127 -14.47 -6.69 3.64
CA GLU A 127 -14.07 -7.10 4.98
C GLU A 127 -12.63 -6.67 5.27
N ARG A 128 -12.27 -6.69 6.54
CA ARG A 128 -10.90 -6.46 6.97
C ARG A 128 -10.09 -7.75 6.84
N GLU A 129 -8.99 -7.68 6.11
CA GLU A 129 -7.89 -8.65 6.19
C GLU A 129 -6.93 -8.25 7.30
N GLU A 130 -6.67 -9.12 8.27
CA GLU A 130 -5.59 -8.90 9.22
C GLU A 130 -4.23 -9.14 8.56
N VAL A 131 -3.30 -8.20 8.72
CA VAL A 131 -1.96 -8.28 8.12
C VAL A 131 -0.93 -8.10 9.21
N ALA A 132 0.01 -9.04 9.32
CA ALA A 132 1.09 -8.97 10.30
C ALA A 132 1.89 -7.68 10.12
N GLY A 133 2.03 -6.90 11.21
CA GLY A 133 2.71 -5.61 11.20
C GLY A 133 1.85 -4.43 10.71
N ASP A 134 0.54 -4.63 10.53
CA ASP A 134 -0.42 -3.57 10.21
C ASP A 134 -1.71 -3.70 11.03
N ARG A 135 -1.95 -2.76 11.95
CA ARG A 135 -3.13 -2.77 12.82
C ARG A 135 -4.43 -2.34 12.15
N VAL A 136 -4.38 -1.77 10.95
CA VAL A 136 -5.58 -1.40 10.20
C VAL A 136 -6.04 -2.57 9.34
N GLY A 137 -5.08 -3.34 8.84
CA GLY A 137 -5.35 -4.41 7.90
C GLY A 137 -5.71 -3.88 6.52
N PHE A 138 -5.93 -4.82 5.61
CA PHE A 138 -6.17 -4.56 4.20
C PHE A 138 -7.60 -4.87 3.78
N ILE A 139 -7.98 -4.38 2.60
CA ILE A 139 -9.31 -4.62 2.03
C ILE A 139 -9.37 -6.05 1.51
N ARG A 140 -10.20 -6.90 2.11
CA ARG A 140 -10.65 -8.18 1.54
C ARG A 140 -11.99 -7.96 0.86
N VAL A 141 -12.16 -8.47 -0.35
CA VAL A 141 -13.42 -8.46 -1.09
C VAL A 141 -13.88 -9.89 -1.28
N LYS A 142 -15.05 -10.22 -0.71
CA LYS A 142 -15.64 -11.55 -0.74
C LYS A 142 -16.32 -11.82 -2.08
N ALA A 143 -16.01 -12.96 -2.70
CA ALA A 143 -16.64 -13.44 -3.95
C ALA A 143 -16.89 -12.35 -5.01
N PRO A 144 -15.90 -11.48 -5.33
CA PRO A 144 -16.15 -10.35 -6.22
C PRO A 144 -16.42 -10.82 -7.65
N PRO A 145 -17.25 -10.09 -8.42
CA PRO A 145 -17.27 -10.24 -9.88
C PRO A 145 -15.92 -9.81 -10.48
N ALA A 146 -15.67 -10.19 -11.73
CA ALA A 146 -14.41 -9.84 -12.43
C ALA A 146 -14.18 -8.32 -12.55
N LYS A 147 -15.23 -7.51 -12.41
CA LYS A 147 -15.16 -6.05 -12.37
C LYS A 147 -16.01 -5.52 -11.22
N PHE A 148 -15.40 -4.77 -10.32
CA PHE A 148 -16.07 -4.18 -9.16
C PHE A 148 -15.45 -2.83 -8.77
N GLU A 149 -16.19 -2.11 -7.93
CA GLU A 149 -15.83 -0.82 -7.36
C GLU A 149 -15.87 -0.92 -5.84
N ILE A 150 -14.87 -0.34 -5.18
CA ILE A 150 -14.87 -0.08 -3.75
C ILE A 150 -14.99 1.42 -3.57
N PHE A 151 -15.87 1.86 -2.67
CA PHE A 151 -16.13 3.27 -2.43
C PHE A 151 -16.46 3.52 -0.97
N ASN A 152 -16.34 4.78 -0.56
CA ASN A 152 -16.74 5.19 0.78
C ASN A 152 -18.25 5.50 0.83
N VAL A 153 -18.98 5.04 1.86
CA VAL A 153 -20.45 5.10 1.93
C VAL A 153 -21.03 6.26 2.73
N TYR A 154 -20.19 7.21 3.19
CA TYR A 154 -20.64 8.37 3.98
C TYR A 154 -21.74 9.19 3.30
#